data_AF-A0A815QM69-F1
#
_entry.id   AF-A0A815QM69-F1
#
_cell.length_a   1.000
_cell.length_b   1.000
_cell.length_c   1.000
_cell.angle_alpha   90.00
_cell.angle_beta   90.00
_cell.angle_gamma   90.00
#
_symmetry.space_group_name_H-M   'P 1'
#
loop_
_entity.id
_entity.type
_entity.pdbx_description
1 polymer ?
#
loop_
_entity_poly.entity_id
_entity_poly.type
_entity_poly.pdbx_seq_one_letter_code
_entity_poly.pdbx_strand_id
1 'polypeptide(L)'
;MVKQIEYVFILVDEISSRGSTYQLPDAVISDLKKNEEFIRDLRRGVRLMVRSWGWDIDKGQLFDKLDDKQKWSYWPVRLYKAGRSMWLFDQIDYYESLKKLAFHIKEKEKLDFFSHTKNGKADVLEQWKEMEQTKRF
;
A
#
# COMPACT_ATOMS: atom_id res chain seq x y z
N MET A 1 -2.81 25.92 -9.48
CA MET A 1 -1.41 25.45 -9.69
C MET A 1 -1.21 24.25 -8.77
N VAL A 2 -1.48 23.04 -9.28
CA VAL A 2 -1.34 21.82 -8.48
C VAL A 2 0.16 21.54 -8.35
N LYS A 3 0.70 21.68 -7.15
CA LYS A 3 2.09 21.32 -6.88
C LYS A 3 2.27 19.84 -7.22
N GLN A 4 3.13 19.59 -8.19
CA GLN A 4 3.63 18.28 -8.58
C GLN A 4 4.06 17.54 -7.30
N ILE A 5 3.39 16.44 -7.00
CA ILE A 5 3.74 15.59 -5.86
C ILE A 5 4.96 14.76 -6.30
N GLU A 6 6.14 15.36 -6.23
CA GLU A 6 7.45 14.74 -6.53
C GLU A 6 7.92 13.81 -5.42
N TYR A 7 7.05 12.95 -4.87
CA TYR A 7 7.51 11.81 -4.11
C TYR A 7 6.51 10.69 -4.35
N VAL A 8 7.00 9.47 -4.57
CA VAL A 8 6.22 8.23 -4.54
C VAL A 8 5.66 8.06 -3.12
N PHE A 9 4.74 8.94 -2.74
CA PHE A 9 4.02 8.90 -1.49
C PHE A 9 2.77 8.12 -1.80
N ILE A 10 2.80 6.87 -1.37
CA ILE A 10 1.66 5.99 -1.40
C ILE A 10 0.49 6.73 -0.71
N LEU A 11 -0.53 7.06 -1.50
CA LEU A 11 -1.59 8.00 -1.18
C LEU A 11 -2.60 7.37 -0.23
N VAL A 12 -2.97 8.13 0.79
CA VAL A 12 -3.91 7.71 1.83
C VAL A 12 -4.94 8.82 1.97
N ASP A 13 -6.21 8.47 1.97
CA ASP A 13 -7.37 9.35 2.22
C ASP A 13 -7.61 9.59 3.72
N GLU A 14 -6.56 9.50 4.56
CA GLU A 14 -6.66 9.67 6.01
C GLU A 14 -5.93 10.91 6.52
N ILE A 15 -6.48 11.49 7.59
CA ILE A 15 -5.81 12.53 8.38
C ILE A 15 -4.57 11.91 9.04
N SER A 16 -3.41 12.44 8.68
CA SER A 16 -2.12 12.06 9.28
C SER A 16 -1.88 12.81 10.60
N SER A 17 -0.81 12.46 11.33
CA SER A 17 -0.31 13.26 12.45
C SER A 17 0.09 14.69 12.07
N ARG A 18 0.20 14.99 10.77
CA ARG A 18 0.42 16.33 10.20
C ARG A 18 -0.88 17.00 9.69
N GLY A 19 -2.04 16.53 10.16
CA GLY A 19 -3.35 17.02 9.74
C GLY A 19 -3.82 16.48 8.39
N SER A 20 -4.84 17.14 7.82
CA SER A 20 -5.46 16.83 6.52
C SER A 20 -4.65 17.31 5.31
N THR A 21 -3.48 17.91 5.54
CA THR A 21 -2.61 18.52 4.52
C THR A 21 -2.32 17.61 3.32
N TYR A 22 -2.31 16.30 3.53
CA TYR A 22 -2.00 15.30 2.50
C TYR A 22 -3.18 14.38 2.16
N GLN A 23 -4.38 14.68 2.67
CA GLN A 23 -5.58 13.94 2.35
C GLN A 23 -6.03 14.30 0.93
N LEU A 24 -6.27 13.28 0.11
CA LEU A 24 -6.83 13.50 -1.22
C LEU A 24 -8.35 13.67 -1.14
N PRO A 25 -8.91 14.76 -1.70
CA PRO A 25 -10.36 14.88 -1.88
C PRO A 25 -10.89 13.84 -2.88
N ASP A 26 -12.14 13.41 -2.70
CA ASP A 26 -12.81 12.42 -3.57
C ASP A 26 -12.82 12.83 -5.05
N ALA A 27 -12.97 14.12 -5.34
CA ALA A 27 -12.88 14.66 -6.69
C ALA A 27 -11.49 14.41 -7.33
N VAL A 28 -10.42 14.62 -6.57
CA VAL A 28 -9.05 14.38 -7.05
C VAL A 28 -8.81 12.88 -7.24
N ILE A 29 -9.31 12.03 -6.34
CA ILE A 29 -9.24 10.57 -6.50
C ILE A 29 -9.94 10.15 -7.78
N SER A 30 -11.15 10.67 -8.03
CA SER A 30 -11.94 10.38 -9.24
C SER A 30 -11.23 10.80 -10.52
N ASP A 31 -10.52 11.94 -10.51
CA ASP A 31 -9.74 12.40 -11.66
C ASP A 31 -8.48 11.56 -11.87
N LEU A 32 -7.75 11.25 -10.79
CA LEU A 32 -6.55 10.43 -10.84
C LEU A 32 -6.85 8.98 -11.26
N LYS A 33 -8.01 8.42 -10.88
CA LYS A 33 -8.47 7.10 -11.35
C LYS A 33 -8.57 7.02 -12.88
N LYS A 34 -8.92 8.12 -13.54
CA LYS A 34 -9.04 8.21 -15.00
C LYS A 34 -7.70 8.49 -15.70
N ASN A 35 -6.67 8.84 -14.93
CA ASN A 35 -5.35 9.17 -15.47
C ASN A 35 -4.49 7.90 -15.58
N GLU A 36 -4.40 7.36 -16.78
CA GLU A 36 -3.64 6.13 -17.06
C GLU A 36 -2.15 6.24 -16.73
N GLU A 37 -1.54 7.41 -16.96
CA GLU A 37 -0.13 7.67 -16.63
C GLU A 37 0.10 7.61 -15.12
N PHE A 38 -0.79 8.25 -14.34
CA PHE A 38 -0.75 8.18 -12.90
C PHE A 38 -0.89 6.73 -12.39
N ILE A 39 -1.85 5.96 -12.90
CA ILE A 39 -2.07 4.57 -12.51
C ILE A 39 -0.85 3.70 -12.86
N ARG A 40 -0.27 3.88 -14.05
CA ARG A 40 0.96 3.21 -14.48
C ARG A 40 2.10 3.47 -13.48
N ASP A 41 2.32 4.72 -13.13
CA ASP A 41 3.44 5.11 -12.26
C ASP A 41 3.21 4.69 -10.81
N LEU A 42 1.97 4.75 -10.33
CA LEU A 42 1.54 4.21 -9.04
C LEU A 42 1.84 2.70 -8.94
N ARG A 43 1.41 1.91 -9.93
CA ARG A 43 1.69 0.46 -9.99
C ARG A 43 3.19 0.19 -10.05
N ARG A 44 3.94 0.96 -10.86
CA ARG A 44 5.40 0.84 -10.94
C ARG A 44 6.07 1.08 -9.58
N GLY A 45 5.65 2.12 -8.85
CA GLY A 45 6.17 2.42 -7.52
C GLY A 45 5.97 1.27 -6.53
N VAL A 46 4.74 0.74 -6.46
CA VAL A 46 4.42 -0.40 -5.60
C VAL A 46 5.20 -1.65 -6.00
N ARG A 47 5.30 -1.94 -7.30
CA ARG A 47 6.07 -3.09 -7.82
C ARG A 47 7.54 -3.02 -7.41
N LEU A 48 8.19 -1.87 -7.59
CA LEU A 48 9.60 -1.69 -7.20
C LEU A 48 9.80 -1.85 -5.70
N MET A 49 8.87 -1.31 -4.90
CA MET A 49 8.89 -1.45 -3.45
C MET A 49 8.78 -2.92 -3.00
N VAL A 50 7.80 -3.67 -3.47
CA VAL A 50 7.66 -5.07 -3.01
C VAL A 50 8.73 -5.99 -3.60
N ARG A 51 9.26 -5.64 -4.77
CA ARG A 51 10.43 -6.33 -5.34
C ARG A 51 11.67 -6.17 -4.46
N SER A 52 11.87 -5.02 -3.81
CA SER A 52 12.96 -4.87 -2.84
C SER A 52 12.76 -5.71 -1.57
N TRP A 53 11.56 -6.22 -1.34
CA TRP A 53 11.26 -7.21 -0.29
C TRP A 53 11.20 -8.65 -0.79
N GLY A 54 11.53 -8.89 -2.07
CA GLY A 54 11.58 -10.23 -2.64
C GLY A 54 10.26 -10.75 -3.18
N TRP A 55 9.23 -9.91 -3.29
CA TRP A 55 7.91 -10.31 -3.77
C TRP A 55 7.70 -9.99 -5.25
N ASP A 56 7.23 -10.97 -6.00
CA ASP A 56 6.68 -10.81 -7.35
C ASP A 56 5.21 -10.46 -7.23
N ILE A 57 4.88 -9.17 -7.39
CA ILE A 57 3.50 -8.69 -7.23
C ILE A 57 2.55 -9.24 -8.29
N ASP A 58 3.04 -9.50 -9.50
CA ASP A 58 2.17 -9.94 -10.59
C ASP A 58 1.84 -11.42 -10.45
N LYS A 59 2.76 -12.22 -9.89
CA LYS A 59 2.52 -13.64 -9.57
C LYS A 59 1.93 -13.85 -8.18
N GLY A 60 2.07 -12.89 -7.27
CA GLY A 60 1.63 -12.99 -5.88
C GLY A 60 2.39 -14.06 -5.10
N GLN A 61 3.72 -14.10 -5.26
CA GLN A 61 4.61 -15.04 -4.58
C GLN A 61 6.02 -14.45 -4.40
N LEU A 62 6.89 -15.13 -3.64
CA LEU A 62 8.31 -14.78 -3.58
C LEU A 62 9.02 -15.11 -4.90
N PHE A 63 10.08 -14.38 -5.23
CA PHE A 63 11.00 -14.81 -6.28
C PHE A 63 11.74 -16.09 -5.88
N ASP A 64 11.97 -16.98 -6.86
CA ASP A 64 12.68 -18.25 -6.66
C ASP A 64 14.11 -18.05 -6.14
N LYS A 65 14.73 -16.92 -6.51
CA LYS A 65 16.05 -16.50 -6.05
C LYS A 65 15.97 -15.07 -5.54
N LEU A 66 16.28 -14.90 -4.27
CA LEU A 66 16.38 -13.60 -3.61
C LEU A 66 17.85 -13.21 -3.54
N ASP A 67 18.14 -11.94 -3.84
CA ASP A 67 19.39 -11.31 -3.43
C ASP A 67 19.39 -11.15 -1.89
N ASP A 68 20.56 -11.22 -1.24
CA ASP A 68 20.70 -11.08 0.22
C ASP A 68 20.12 -9.76 0.77
N LYS A 69 20.00 -8.74 -0.10
CA LYS A 69 19.41 -7.44 0.22
C LYS A 69 17.90 -7.39 0.00
N GLN A 70 17.32 -8.35 -0.73
CA GLN A 70 15.89 -8.43 -0.99
C GLN A 70 15.15 -9.14 0.15
N LYS A 71 14.95 -8.40 1.24
CA LYS A 71 14.25 -8.91 2.42
C LYS A 71 13.28 -7.89 2.98
N TRP A 72 12.26 -8.40 3.64
CA TRP A 72 11.35 -7.58 4.42
C TRP A 72 12.15 -6.72 5.40
N SER A 73 11.86 -5.42 5.39
CA SER A 73 12.66 -4.42 6.12
C SER A 73 11.93 -3.84 7.34
N TYR A 74 10.81 -4.45 7.78
CA TYR A 74 9.99 -3.98 8.92
C TYR A 74 9.33 -2.61 8.69
N TRP A 75 8.72 -2.39 7.51
CA TRP A 75 8.00 -1.15 7.16
C TRP A 75 6.48 -1.36 7.04
N PRO A 76 5.77 -1.74 8.11
CA PRO A 76 4.35 -2.07 8.06
C PRO A 76 3.47 -0.90 7.61
N VAL A 77 3.84 0.33 7.98
CA VAL A 77 3.18 1.55 7.50
C VAL A 77 3.25 1.65 5.97
N ARG A 78 4.38 1.31 5.35
CA ARG A 78 4.54 1.40 3.91
C ARG A 78 3.70 0.35 3.19
N LEU A 79 3.65 -0.86 3.73
CA LEU A 79 2.79 -1.93 3.24
C LEU A 79 1.31 -1.53 3.34
N TYR A 80 0.85 -1.10 4.52
CA TYR A 80 -0.52 -0.64 4.75
C TYR A 80 -0.95 0.41 3.72
N LYS A 81 -0.15 1.45 3.57
CA LYS A 81 -0.43 2.51 2.60
C LYS A 81 -0.52 1.93 1.20
N ALA A 82 0.35 0.98 0.84
CA ALA A 82 0.40 0.42 -0.52
C ALA A 82 -0.93 -0.26 -0.86
N GLY A 83 -1.40 -1.13 0.03
CA GLY A 83 -2.69 -1.80 -0.16
C GLY A 83 -3.83 -0.80 -0.18
N ARG A 84 -3.81 0.21 0.71
CA ARG A 84 -4.84 1.25 0.72
C ARG A 84 -4.87 2.05 -0.59
N SER A 85 -3.73 2.43 -1.14
CA SER A 85 -3.69 3.08 -2.46
C SER A 85 -4.21 2.16 -3.56
N MET A 86 -3.82 0.88 -3.57
CA MET A 86 -4.30 -0.06 -4.59
C MET A 86 -5.82 -0.22 -4.52
N TRP A 87 -6.36 -0.29 -3.30
CA TRP A 87 -7.79 -0.32 -3.07
C TRP A 87 -8.48 0.99 -3.52
N LEU A 88 -7.95 2.14 -3.11
CA LEU A 88 -8.50 3.46 -3.40
C LEU A 88 -8.58 3.74 -4.90
N PHE A 89 -7.63 3.24 -5.69
CA PHE A 89 -7.55 3.43 -7.15
C PHE A 89 -8.06 2.23 -7.96
N ASP A 90 -8.84 1.34 -7.35
CA ASP A 90 -9.45 0.15 -7.99
C ASP A 90 -8.43 -0.82 -8.65
N GLN A 91 -7.19 -0.82 -8.18
CA GLN A 91 -6.12 -1.73 -8.61
C GLN A 91 -6.17 -3.03 -7.79
N ILE A 92 -7.31 -3.72 -7.87
CA ILE A 92 -7.66 -4.84 -6.98
C ILE A 92 -6.70 -6.03 -7.11
N ASP A 93 -6.15 -6.27 -8.30
CA ASP A 93 -5.14 -7.31 -8.54
C ASP A 93 -3.88 -7.11 -7.67
N TYR A 94 -3.39 -5.87 -7.60
CA TYR A 94 -2.25 -5.51 -6.78
C TYR A 94 -2.59 -5.54 -5.30
N TYR A 95 -3.79 -5.11 -4.92
CA TYR A 95 -4.27 -5.18 -3.55
C TYR A 95 -4.28 -6.63 -3.02
N GLU A 96 -4.84 -7.57 -3.78
CA GLU A 96 -4.87 -8.98 -3.37
C GLU A 96 -3.48 -9.61 -3.29
N SER A 97 -2.56 -9.22 -4.18
CA SER A 97 -1.16 -9.63 -4.10
C SER A 97 -0.47 -9.10 -2.84
N LEU A 98 -0.75 -7.85 -2.45
CA LEU A 98 -0.24 -7.26 -1.21
C LEU A 98 -0.81 -7.93 0.05
N LYS A 99 -2.07 -8.39 0.02
CA LYS A 99 -2.64 -9.23 1.08
C LYS A 99 -1.88 -10.53 1.24
N LYS A 100 -1.61 -11.25 0.14
CA LYS A 100 -0.79 -12.47 0.17
C LYS A 100 0.60 -12.21 0.76
N LEU A 101 1.24 -11.10 0.37
CA LEU A 101 2.51 -10.70 0.97
C LEU A 101 2.38 -10.46 2.48
N ALA A 102 1.38 -9.71 2.92
CA ALA A 102 1.15 -9.45 4.35
C ALA A 102 0.95 -10.75 5.15
N PHE A 103 0.16 -11.69 4.63
CA PHE A 103 0.01 -13.03 5.21
C PHE A 103 1.33 -13.77 5.29
N HIS A 104 2.11 -13.79 4.20
CA HIS A 104 3.41 -14.45 4.16
C HIS A 104 4.37 -13.90 5.23
N ILE A 105 4.45 -12.57 5.35
CA ILE A 105 5.33 -11.94 6.34
C ILE A 105 4.85 -12.25 7.77
N LYS A 106 3.53 -12.21 8.03
CA LYS A 106 2.95 -12.54 9.35
C LYS A 106 3.29 -13.96 9.79
N GLU A 107 3.11 -14.94 8.90
CA GLU A 107 3.42 -16.35 9.17
C GLU A 107 4.92 -16.57 9.40
N LYS A 108 5.77 -15.98 8.56
CA LYS A 108 7.21 -16.23 8.58
C LYS A 108 7.95 -15.51 9.70
N GLU A 109 7.60 -14.26 9.96
CA GLU A 109 8.33 -13.42 10.91
C GLU A 109 7.67 -13.40 12.30
N LYS A 110 6.44 -13.94 12.45
CA LYS A 110 5.66 -13.95 13.70
C LYS A 110 5.53 -12.56 14.34
N LEU A 111 5.48 -11.52 13.51
CA LEU A 111 5.45 -10.14 13.98
C LEU A 111 4.02 -9.63 13.96
N ASP A 112 3.63 -9.03 15.08
CA ASP A 112 2.51 -8.10 15.13
C ASP A 112 2.96 -6.82 14.41
N PHE A 113 2.63 -6.72 13.12
CA PHE A 113 3.02 -5.60 12.28
C PHE A 113 2.09 -4.41 12.49
N PHE A 114 2.21 -3.78 13.65
CA PHE A 114 1.52 -2.52 13.92
C PHE A 114 2.00 -1.46 12.92
N SER A 115 1.12 -1.01 12.02
CA SER A 115 1.31 0.33 11.47
C SER A 115 0.93 1.33 12.56
N HIS A 116 1.77 2.36 12.77
CA HIS A 116 1.44 3.49 13.65
C HIS A 116 0.31 4.38 13.09
N THR A 117 -0.66 3.78 12.41
CA THR A 117 -1.95 4.37 12.07
C THR A 117 -2.83 4.32 13.32
N LYS A 118 -3.69 5.33 13.47
CA LYS A 118 -4.37 5.71 14.72
C LYS A 118 -4.78 4.48 15.57
N ASN A 119 -4.24 4.40 16.79
CA ASN A 119 -4.50 3.41 17.87
C ASN A 119 -3.39 2.40 18.16
N GLY A 120 -2.31 2.33 17.35
CA GLY A 120 -1.05 1.70 17.75
C GLY A 120 -1.10 0.19 18.05
N LYS A 121 -2.19 -0.50 17.65
CA LYS A 121 -2.43 -1.91 17.99
C LYS A 121 -3.10 -2.75 16.89
N ALA A 122 -3.36 -2.20 15.70
CA ALA A 122 -4.03 -2.95 14.64
C ALA A 122 -3.02 -3.54 13.63
N ASP A 123 -3.17 -4.82 13.30
CA ASP A 123 -2.42 -5.50 12.24
C ASP A 123 -2.79 -4.92 10.86
N VAL A 124 -1.87 -4.94 9.89
CA VAL A 124 -2.15 -4.40 8.54
C VAL A 124 -3.34 -5.10 7.90
N LEU A 125 -3.46 -6.43 8.09
CA LEU A 125 -4.58 -7.21 7.56
C LEU A 125 -5.91 -6.84 8.24
N GLU A 126 -5.91 -6.56 9.54
CA GLU A 126 -7.11 -6.13 10.27
C GLU A 126 -7.59 -4.77 9.78
N GLN A 127 -6.67 -3.81 9.60
CA GLN A 127 -7.02 -2.49 9.10
C GLN A 127 -7.55 -2.53 7.67
N TRP A 128 -7.00 -3.39 6.82
CA TRP A 128 -7.55 -3.61 5.48
C TRP A 128 -8.92 -4.27 5.52
N LYS A 129 -9.16 -5.20 6.45
CA LYS A 129 -10.48 -5.80 6.66
C LYS A 129 -11.51 -4.77 7.12
N GLU A 130 -11.14 -3.82 7.99
CA GLU A 130 -11.99 -2.69 8.37
C GLU A 130 -12.26 -1.74 7.19
N MET A 131 -11.24 -1.47 6.37
CA MET A 131 -11.35 -0.66 5.15
C MET A 131 -12.32 -1.29 4.13
N GLU A 132 -12.24 -2.61 3.91
CA GLU A 132 -13.16 -3.35 3.04
C GLU A 132 -14.63 -3.24 3.50
N GLN A 133 -14.86 -3.21 4.82
CA GLN A 133 -16.20 -3.11 5.43
C GLN A 133 -16.77 -1.68 5.41
N THR A 134 -15.92 -0.66 5.46
CA THR A 134 -16.31 0.75 5.55
C THR A 134 -16.58 1.40 4.19
N LYS A 135 -16.57 0.61 3.11
CA LYS A 135 -16.82 0.97 1.71
C LYS A 135 -17.59 2.28 1.53
N ARG A 136 -16.85 3.37 1.34
CA ARG A 136 -17.38 4.63 0.81
C ARG A 136 -17.18 4.60 -0.70
N PHE A 137 -18.29 4.57 -1.43
CA PHE A 137 -18.35 5.00 -2.84
C PHE A 137 -19.15 6.29 -2.87
#